data_AF-A0A932D451-F1
#
_entry.id   AF-A0A932D451-F1
#
_cell.length_a   1.000
_cell.length_b   1.000
_cell.length_c   1.000
_cell.angle_alpha   90.00
_cell.angle_beta   90.00
_cell.angle_gamma   90.00
#
_symmetry.space_group_name_H-M   'P 1'
#
loop_
_entity.id
_entity.type
_entity.pdbx_description
1 polymer ?
#
loop_
_entity_poly.entity_id
_entity_poly.type
_entity_poly.pdbx_seq_one_letter_code
_entity_poly.pdbx_strand_id
1 'polypeptide(L)'
;MIENRKEYYKDELAKVAELQRQGDGAAAVREAGRLFEELLRGTTQTYLSRVPYAVRKAIFDTESKIGKGNKGVAEFQFGELVGIWRTCRLADAIEQVEGRSTRALVAVDLNLICDLRNDCVHNSATPEEHEVEYVVAALRTFLGFFGVSVADQSVRSPRSVADFSELMRERFSSVEVIEGTVAFYRRLMEIVSRPEVDTYDLTYLVEDPPKPAKARATRDPTREYFEIIRRRVLAGEARLRRIVTFNNPAKSAWILFNLVGSHREVFEDNMTLATFEATRGSGTSDILVPNIAMYYTSQDVTDGVAWVYSHQADDHQNFIGLSGKALFPTMRRLYANWFKSCDRLTEARAVSQFSRFFGHLRGEPNVRAVAEKYRDVILLEPEEFERSIKHWVGLMDRYVAEERDEHRDRAARSNSAARPSSGKPPQE
;
A
#
# COMPACT_ATOMS: atom_id res chain seq x y z
N MET A 1 -7.05 -30.03 6.83
CA MET A 1 -6.91 -29.86 8.29
C MET A 1 -7.97 -28.91 8.86
N ILE A 2 -8.12 -27.69 8.33
CA ILE A 2 -9.08 -26.69 8.85
C ILE A 2 -10.54 -27.15 8.70
N GLU A 3 -10.88 -27.79 7.58
CA GLU A 3 -12.24 -28.31 7.36
C GLU A 3 -12.68 -29.30 8.44
N ASN A 4 -11.75 -30.12 8.94
CA ASN A 4 -12.01 -31.11 9.99
C ASN A 4 -12.07 -30.49 11.40
N ARG A 5 -11.69 -29.21 11.54
CA ARG A 5 -11.67 -28.48 12.82
C ARG A 5 -12.67 -27.32 12.85
N LYS A 6 -13.63 -27.26 11.92
CA LYS A 6 -14.60 -26.16 11.85
C LYS A 6 -15.38 -25.99 13.16
N GLU A 7 -15.84 -27.08 13.75
CA GLU A 7 -16.62 -27.02 15.00
C GLU A 7 -15.76 -26.56 16.18
N TYR A 8 -14.54 -27.11 16.29
CA TYR A 8 -13.54 -26.64 17.27
C TYR A 8 -13.33 -25.12 17.21
N TYR A 9 -13.14 -24.56 16.02
CA TYR A 9 -12.94 -23.11 15.88
C TYR A 9 -14.18 -22.29 16.24
N LYS A 10 -15.39 -22.82 16.06
CA LYS A 10 -16.61 -22.13 16.49
C LYS A 10 -16.71 -22.10 18.01
N ASP A 11 -16.47 -23.23 18.67
CA ASP A 11 -16.55 -23.34 20.13
C ASP A 11 -15.52 -22.42 20.81
N GLU A 12 -14.28 -22.44 20.31
CA GLU A 12 -13.24 -21.58 20.86
C GLU A 12 -13.48 -20.09 20.58
N LEU A 13 -14.06 -19.75 19.42
CA LEU A 13 -14.45 -18.36 19.16
C LEU A 13 -15.60 -17.90 20.07
N ALA A 14 -16.56 -18.79 20.39
CA ALA A 14 -17.61 -18.50 21.36
C ALA A 14 -17.04 -18.24 22.75
N LYS A 15 -16.00 -18.99 23.14
CA LYS A 15 -15.22 -18.74 24.37
C LYS A 15 -14.55 -17.37 24.37
N VAL A 16 -13.92 -16.98 23.27
CA VAL A 16 -13.34 -15.62 23.12
C VAL A 16 -14.40 -14.54 23.30
N ALA A 17 -15.58 -14.72 22.68
CA ALA A 17 -16.68 -13.76 22.79
C ALA A 17 -17.29 -13.70 24.20
N GLU A 18 -17.31 -14.81 24.94
CA GLU A 18 -17.71 -14.84 26.35
C GLU A 18 -16.72 -14.06 27.23
N LEU A 19 -15.40 -14.28 27.06
CA LEU A 19 -14.36 -13.54 27.79
C LEU A 19 -14.48 -12.03 27.55
N GLN A 20 -14.75 -11.62 26.31
CA GLN A 20 -14.99 -10.22 25.96
C GLN A 20 -16.23 -9.67 26.69
N ARG A 21 -17.36 -10.40 26.72
CA ARG A 21 -18.60 -9.98 27.41
C ARG A 21 -18.43 -9.88 28.93
N GLN A 22 -17.52 -10.65 29.50
CA GLN A 22 -17.19 -10.59 30.94
C GLN A 22 -16.25 -9.42 31.28
N GLY A 23 -15.77 -8.67 30.29
CA GLY A 23 -14.81 -7.59 30.48
C GLY A 23 -13.36 -8.06 30.65
N ASP A 24 -13.07 -9.36 30.45
CA ASP A 24 -11.69 -9.89 30.50
C ASP A 24 -11.01 -9.76 29.13
N GLY A 25 -10.71 -8.52 28.76
CA GLY A 25 -10.10 -8.17 27.48
C GLY A 25 -8.73 -8.85 27.27
N ALA A 26 -7.92 -8.93 28.33
CA ALA A 26 -6.60 -9.57 28.26
C ALA A 26 -6.71 -11.08 28.02
N ALA A 27 -7.64 -11.79 28.66
CA ALA A 27 -7.88 -13.20 28.35
C ALA A 27 -8.44 -13.39 26.94
N ALA A 28 -9.38 -12.54 26.50
CA ALA A 28 -9.95 -12.59 25.16
C ALA A 28 -8.87 -12.44 24.07
N VAL A 29 -7.97 -11.45 24.21
CA VAL A 29 -6.86 -11.23 23.25
C VAL A 29 -5.87 -12.40 23.27
N ARG A 30 -5.54 -12.96 24.44
CA ARG A 30 -4.65 -14.14 24.55
C ARG A 30 -5.23 -15.36 23.85
N GLU A 31 -6.51 -15.66 24.10
CA GLU A 31 -7.21 -16.79 23.50
C GLU A 31 -7.36 -16.60 21.99
N ALA A 32 -7.72 -15.40 21.52
CA ALA A 32 -7.78 -15.08 20.10
C ALA A 32 -6.42 -15.22 19.41
N GLY A 33 -5.33 -14.76 20.04
CA GLY A 33 -3.98 -14.91 19.52
C GLY A 33 -3.53 -16.38 19.41
N ARG A 34 -3.93 -17.24 20.37
CA ARG A 34 -3.73 -18.70 20.28
C ARG A 34 -4.45 -19.28 19.07
N LEU A 35 -5.70 -18.88 18.82
CA LEU A 35 -6.46 -19.33 17.66
C LEU A 35 -5.87 -18.87 16.34
N PHE A 36 -5.36 -17.63 16.28
CA PHE A 36 -4.58 -17.16 15.14
C PHE A 36 -3.34 -18.02 14.91
N GLU A 37 -2.56 -18.31 15.95
CA GLU A 37 -1.36 -19.15 15.84
C GLU A 37 -1.71 -20.53 15.23
N GLU A 38 -2.73 -21.20 15.77
CA GLU A 38 -3.16 -22.50 15.25
C GLU A 38 -3.66 -22.41 13.81
N LEU A 39 -4.43 -21.37 13.48
CA LEU A 39 -4.96 -21.17 12.15
C LEU A 39 -3.85 -20.89 11.15
N LEU A 40 -2.92 -19.99 11.45
CA LEU A 40 -1.77 -19.67 10.58
C LEU A 40 -0.85 -20.88 10.38
N ARG A 41 -0.65 -21.69 11.43
CA ARG A 41 0.11 -22.95 11.33
C ARG A 41 -0.60 -23.94 10.41
N GLY A 42 -1.87 -24.24 10.69
CA GLY A 42 -2.65 -25.22 9.95
C GLY A 42 -2.87 -24.85 8.48
N THR A 43 -3.09 -23.56 8.21
CA THR A 43 -3.17 -23.02 6.83
C THR A 43 -1.84 -23.17 6.11
N THR A 44 -0.72 -22.72 6.70
CA THR A 44 0.60 -22.82 6.06
C THR A 44 0.91 -24.27 5.68
N GLN A 45 0.68 -25.21 6.58
CA GLN A 45 0.87 -26.65 6.31
C GLN A 45 -0.08 -27.17 5.22
N THR A 46 -1.36 -26.77 5.25
CA THR A 46 -2.36 -27.20 4.27
C THR A 46 -2.04 -26.70 2.85
N TYR A 47 -1.58 -25.46 2.72
CA TYR A 47 -1.30 -24.85 1.41
C TYR A 47 0.10 -25.16 0.89
N LEU A 48 1.02 -25.66 1.72
CA LEU A 48 2.38 -25.99 1.32
C LEU A 48 2.42 -26.92 0.11
N SER A 49 1.51 -27.89 -0.03
CA SER A 49 1.47 -28.78 -1.20
C SER A 49 0.72 -28.20 -2.40
N ARG A 50 -0.13 -27.18 -2.19
CA ARG A 50 -1.06 -26.62 -3.18
C ARG A 50 -0.53 -25.40 -3.92
N VAL A 51 0.39 -24.65 -3.30
CA VAL A 51 0.96 -23.43 -3.91
C VAL A 51 2.05 -23.75 -4.95
N PRO A 52 2.34 -22.84 -5.90
CA PRO A 52 3.40 -23.01 -6.89
C PRO A 52 4.77 -23.30 -6.28
N TYR A 53 5.63 -24.02 -7.00
CA TYR A 53 6.98 -24.41 -6.52
C TYR A 53 7.80 -23.21 -6.01
N ALA A 54 7.76 -22.08 -6.71
CA ALA A 54 8.46 -20.87 -6.30
C ALA A 54 8.04 -20.38 -4.90
N VAL A 55 6.74 -20.42 -4.60
CA VAL A 55 6.19 -20.06 -3.28
C VAL A 55 6.60 -21.09 -2.23
N ARG A 56 6.53 -22.40 -2.55
CA ARG A 56 6.98 -23.46 -1.63
C ARG A 56 8.44 -23.28 -1.24
N LYS A 57 9.30 -23.01 -2.22
CA LYS A 57 10.73 -22.75 -1.99
C LYS A 57 10.91 -21.53 -1.09
N ALA A 58 10.19 -20.43 -1.34
CA ALA A 58 10.25 -19.24 -0.49
C ALA A 58 9.81 -19.52 0.96
N ILE A 59 8.79 -20.37 1.16
CA ILE A 59 8.38 -20.81 2.50
C ILE A 59 9.50 -21.59 3.18
N PHE A 60 10.10 -22.60 2.52
CA PHE A 60 11.19 -23.39 3.11
C PHE A 60 12.44 -22.54 3.40
N ASP A 61 12.82 -21.63 2.51
CA ASP A 61 13.95 -20.72 2.72
C ASP A 61 13.67 -19.80 3.92
N THR A 62 12.44 -19.30 4.06
CA THR A 62 12.02 -18.44 5.17
C THR A 62 11.94 -19.22 6.49
N GLU A 63 11.40 -20.44 6.46
CA GLU A 63 11.34 -21.36 7.60
C GLU A 63 12.75 -21.68 8.10
N SER A 64 13.67 -22.07 7.20
CA SER A 64 15.07 -22.32 7.55
C SER A 64 15.73 -21.10 8.19
N LYS A 65 15.47 -19.90 7.65
CA LYS A 65 15.99 -18.63 8.18
C LYS A 65 15.44 -18.30 9.57
N ILE A 66 14.13 -18.42 9.78
CA ILE A 66 13.48 -18.08 11.06
C ILE A 66 13.84 -19.13 12.13
N GLY A 67 13.71 -20.41 11.79
CA GLY A 67 13.99 -21.52 12.69
C GLY A 67 15.48 -21.82 12.89
N LYS A 68 16.37 -21.08 12.21
CA LYS A 68 17.83 -21.33 12.18
C LYS A 68 18.17 -22.79 11.83
N GLY A 69 17.38 -23.39 10.95
CA GLY A 69 17.48 -24.80 10.56
C GLY A 69 17.04 -25.85 11.59
N ASN A 70 16.68 -25.45 12.82
CA ASN A 70 16.40 -26.38 13.92
C ASN A 70 14.91 -26.50 14.28
N LYS A 71 14.07 -25.61 13.77
CA LYS A 71 12.63 -25.60 14.02
C LYS A 71 11.89 -25.55 12.68
N GLY A 72 10.79 -26.29 12.59
CA GLY A 72 9.89 -26.22 11.45
C GLY A 72 8.60 -25.46 11.75
N VAL A 73 7.79 -25.21 10.71
CA VAL A 73 6.49 -24.49 10.82
C VAL A 73 5.58 -25.05 11.92
N ALA A 74 5.65 -26.36 12.17
CA ALA A 74 4.86 -27.02 13.21
C ALA A 74 5.16 -26.51 14.64
N GLU A 75 6.39 -26.02 14.86
CA GLU A 75 6.89 -25.57 16.16
C GLU A 75 6.95 -24.04 16.27
N PHE A 76 6.63 -23.33 15.20
CA PHE A 76 6.69 -21.87 15.17
C PHE A 76 5.62 -21.26 16.06
N GLN A 77 6.02 -20.27 16.84
CA GLN A 77 5.14 -19.40 17.61
C GLN A 77 4.47 -18.37 16.72
N PHE A 78 3.46 -17.66 17.24
CA PHE A 78 2.66 -16.72 16.47
C PHE A 78 3.48 -15.71 15.66
N GLY A 79 4.46 -15.04 16.27
CA GLY A 79 5.30 -14.05 15.57
C GLY A 79 6.14 -14.65 14.42
N GLU A 80 6.62 -15.89 14.58
CA GLU A 80 7.38 -16.62 13.56
C GLU A 80 6.47 -16.99 12.36
N LEU A 81 5.23 -17.42 12.65
CA LEU A 81 4.21 -17.70 11.63
C LEU A 81 3.79 -16.43 10.86
N VAL A 82 3.61 -15.30 11.56
CA VAL A 82 3.37 -13.99 10.93
C VAL A 82 4.53 -13.62 10.01
N GLY A 83 5.77 -13.90 10.44
CA GLY A 83 6.98 -13.74 9.64
C GLY A 83 6.91 -14.50 8.31
N ILE A 84 6.51 -15.77 8.32
CA ILE A 84 6.31 -16.59 7.11
C ILE A 84 5.25 -15.97 6.21
N TRP A 85 4.04 -15.77 6.75
CA TRP A 85 2.88 -15.28 6.00
C TRP A 85 3.18 -14.01 5.21
N ARG A 86 3.89 -13.09 5.88
CA ARG A 86 4.28 -11.79 5.35
C ARG A 86 5.39 -11.90 4.30
N THR A 87 6.45 -12.63 4.61
CA THR A 87 7.64 -12.73 3.74
C THR A 87 7.30 -13.48 2.45
N CYS A 88 6.48 -14.52 2.55
CA CYS A 88 6.10 -15.37 1.44
C CYS A 88 4.85 -14.89 0.69
N ARG A 89 4.25 -13.76 1.11
CA ARG A 89 2.97 -13.25 0.56
C ARG A 89 1.90 -14.36 0.49
N LEU A 90 1.74 -15.09 1.59
CA LEU A 90 0.98 -16.35 1.57
C LEU A 90 -0.51 -16.14 1.27
N ALA A 91 -1.08 -14.99 1.67
CA ALA A 91 -2.45 -14.61 1.28
C ALA A 91 -2.61 -14.56 -0.25
N ASP A 92 -1.69 -13.93 -0.98
CA ASP A 92 -1.75 -13.85 -2.44
C ASP A 92 -1.64 -15.23 -3.08
N ALA A 93 -0.79 -16.11 -2.54
CA ALA A 93 -0.67 -17.49 -3.01
C ALA A 93 -1.95 -18.31 -2.73
N ILE A 94 -2.60 -18.08 -1.59
CA ILE A 94 -3.90 -18.69 -1.25
C ILE A 94 -4.99 -18.20 -2.20
N GLU A 95 -5.04 -16.91 -2.53
CA GLU A 95 -6.00 -16.34 -3.50
C GLU A 95 -5.88 -17.03 -4.86
N GLN A 96 -4.67 -17.26 -5.34
CA GLN A 96 -4.42 -17.97 -6.59
C GLN A 96 -4.92 -19.42 -6.56
N VAL A 97 -4.74 -20.12 -5.43
CA VAL A 97 -5.15 -21.51 -5.27
C VAL A 97 -6.67 -21.65 -5.09
N GLU A 98 -7.29 -20.74 -4.35
CA GLU A 98 -8.71 -20.81 -3.99
C GLU A 98 -9.63 -20.08 -4.97
N GLY A 99 -9.08 -19.25 -5.86
CA GLY A 99 -9.86 -18.48 -6.84
C GLY A 99 -10.79 -17.43 -6.24
N ARG A 100 -10.59 -17.07 -4.97
CA ARG A 100 -11.40 -16.09 -4.23
C ARG A 100 -10.53 -15.06 -3.52
N SER A 101 -11.06 -13.84 -3.43
CA SER A 101 -10.33 -12.68 -2.91
C SER A 101 -9.88 -12.88 -1.46
N THR A 102 -8.58 -12.72 -1.22
CA THR A 102 -7.98 -12.72 0.13
C THR A 102 -7.80 -11.32 0.70
N ARG A 103 -8.37 -10.29 0.04
CA ARG A 103 -8.21 -8.88 0.41
C ARG A 103 -8.52 -8.61 1.89
N ALA A 104 -9.58 -9.21 2.42
CA ALA A 104 -9.95 -9.05 3.82
C ALA A 104 -8.87 -9.60 4.77
N LEU A 105 -8.15 -10.66 4.39
CA LEU A 105 -7.02 -11.20 5.15
C LEU A 105 -5.81 -10.26 5.09
N VAL A 106 -5.52 -9.72 3.90
CA VAL A 106 -4.39 -8.79 3.69
C VAL A 106 -4.59 -7.48 4.46
N ALA A 107 -5.84 -7.06 4.67
CA ALA A 107 -6.17 -5.86 5.43
C ALA A 107 -5.93 -6.01 6.95
N VAL A 108 -5.84 -7.24 7.47
CA VAL A 108 -5.59 -7.49 8.89
C VAL A 108 -4.10 -7.29 9.20
N ASP A 109 -3.80 -6.40 10.15
CA ASP A 109 -2.44 -6.24 10.66
C ASP A 109 -2.11 -7.33 11.68
N LEU A 110 -1.52 -8.43 11.19
CA LEU A 110 -1.08 -9.54 12.03
C LEU A 110 0.07 -9.17 12.99
N ASN A 111 0.87 -8.12 12.72
CA ASN A 111 1.91 -7.71 13.67
C ASN A 111 1.26 -7.04 14.88
N LEU A 112 0.30 -6.15 14.66
CA LEU A 112 -0.45 -5.52 15.75
C LEU A 112 -1.12 -6.55 16.66
N ILE A 113 -1.75 -7.58 16.06
CA ILE A 113 -2.39 -8.65 16.84
C ILE A 113 -1.34 -9.44 17.64
N CYS A 114 -0.18 -9.70 17.04
CA CYS A 114 0.94 -10.36 17.72
C CYS A 114 1.47 -9.50 18.88
N ASP A 115 1.61 -8.19 18.69
CA ASP A 115 2.10 -7.23 19.69
C ASP A 115 1.10 -7.15 20.87
N LEU A 116 -0.18 -6.92 20.59
CA LEU A 116 -1.25 -6.89 21.61
C LEU A 116 -1.29 -8.19 22.42
N ARG A 117 -1.20 -9.34 21.75
CA ARG A 117 -1.12 -10.64 22.42
C ARG A 117 0.11 -10.74 23.29
N ASN A 118 1.28 -10.32 22.81
CA ASN A 118 2.52 -10.39 23.56
C ASN A 118 2.48 -9.49 24.79
N ASP A 119 1.90 -8.30 24.69
CA ASP A 119 1.72 -7.40 25.82
C ASP A 119 0.77 -7.99 26.87
N CYS A 120 -0.32 -8.61 26.45
CA CYS A 120 -1.24 -9.32 27.36
C CYS A 120 -0.59 -10.55 28.02
N VAL A 121 0.33 -11.25 27.33
CA VAL A 121 0.99 -12.47 27.85
C VAL A 121 2.18 -12.15 28.75
N HIS A 122 3.02 -11.19 28.35
CA HIS A 122 4.33 -10.96 28.95
C HIS A 122 4.37 -9.72 29.85
N ASN A 123 3.54 -8.71 29.56
CA ASN A 123 3.58 -7.42 30.24
C ASN A 123 2.35 -7.17 31.14
N SER A 124 1.44 -8.15 31.23
CA SER A 124 0.16 -8.01 31.95
C SER A 124 -0.62 -6.75 31.54
N ALA A 125 -0.48 -6.32 30.28
CA ALA A 125 -1.19 -5.16 29.78
C ALA A 125 -2.69 -5.45 29.69
N THR A 126 -3.50 -4.45 30.05
CA THR A 126 -4.95 -4.49 29.84
C THR A 126 -5.23 -3.79 28.51
N PRO A 127 -5.65 -4.51 27.46
CA PRO A 127 -5.98 -3.91 26.19
C PRO A 127 -7.25 -3.05 26.32
N GLU A 128 -7.32 -1.98 25.54
CA GLU A 128 -8.53 -1.18 25.45
C GLU A 128 -9.65 -1.95 24.73
N GLU A 129 -10.91 -1.60 25.00
CA GLU A 129 -12.08 -2.30 24.43
C GLU A 129 -12.01 -2.39 22.89
N HIS A 130 -11.62 -1.29 22.25
CA HIS A 130 -11.51 -1.22 20.79
C HIS A 130 -10.40 -2.12 20.22
N GLU A 131 -9.34 -2.40 20.99
CA GLU A 131 -8.25 -3.32 20.61
C GLU A 131 -8.73 -4.77 20.68
N VAL A 132 -9.48 -5.11 21.74
CA VAL A 132 -10.13 -6.42 21.89
C VAL A 132 -11.08 -6.68 20.72
N GLU A 133 -11.96 -5.72 20.43
CA GLU A 133 -12.89 -5.79 19.31
C GLU A 133 -12.19 -5.99 17.97
N TYR A 134 -11.09 -5.26 17.73
CA TYR A 134 -10.29 -5.40 16.52
C TYR A 134 -9.73 -6.82 16.39
N VAL A 135 -9.11 -7.37 17.44
CA VAL A 135 -8.52 -8.72 17.42
C VAL A 135 -9.60 -9.78 17.16
N VAL A 136 -10.77 -9.68 17.80
CA VAL A 136 -11.88 -10.62 17.62
C VAL A 136 -12.47 -10.53 16.21
N ALA A 137 -12.67 -9.31 15.69
CA ALA A 137 -13.17 -9.09 14.33
C ALA A 137 -12.19 -9.61 13.26
N ALA A 138 -10.89 -9.41 13.47
CA ALA A 138 -9.85 -9.95 12.61
C ALA A 138 -9.86 -11.49 12.61
N LEU A 139 -10.01 -12.12 13.78
CA LEU A 139 -10.08 -13.57 13.89
C LEU A 139 -11.31 -14.12 13.15
N ARG A 140 -12.47 -13.48 13.34
CA ARG A 140 -13.71 -13.79 12.60
C ARG A 140 -13.51 -13.71 11.10
N THR A 141 -12.80 -12.67 10.63
CA THR A 141 -12.50 -12.49 9.20
C THR A 141 -11.68 -13.66 8.65
N PHE A 142 -10.65 -14.07 9.39
CA PHE A 142 -9.83 -15.23 9.02
C PHE A 142 -10.63 -16.54 9.01
N LEU A 143 -11.38 -16.81 10.09
CA LEU A 143 -12.21 -18.01 10.22
C LEU A 143 -13.30 -18.08 9.13
N GLY A 144 -13.97 -16.96 8.87
CA GLY A 144 -14.97 -16.83 7.82
C GLY A 144 -14.39 -17.12 6.43
N PHE A 145 -13.20 -16.59 6.14
CA PHE A 145 -12.50 -16.93 4.90
C PHE A 145 -12.26 -18.44 4.78
N PHE A 146 -11.83 -19.12 5.84
CA PHE A 146 -11.62 -20.58 5.80
C PHE A 146 -12.90 -21.42 5.98
N GLY A 147 -14.08 -20.82 5.79
CA GLY A 147 -15.36 -21.52 5.77
C GLY A 147 -15.83 -21.98 7.14
N VAL A 148 -15.31 -21.37 8.22
CA VAL A 148 -15.86 -21.49 9.57
C VAL A 148 -16.96 -20.44 9.66
N SER A 149 -18.20 -20.87 9.40
CA SER A 149 -19.37 -20.01 9.55
C SER A 149 -19.60 -19.73 11.02
N VAL A 150 -19.36 -18.49 11.44
CA VAL A 150 -19.70 -18.01 12.78
C VAL A 150 -21.13 -17.48 12.68
N ALA A 151 -22.09 -18.28 13.13
CA ALA A 151 -23.46 -17.81 13.24
C ALA A 151 -23.53 -16.91 14.48
N ASP A 152 -23.33 -15.60 14.31
CA ASP A 152 -23.75 -14.65 15.33
C ASP A 152 -24.16 -13.28 14.75
N GLN A 153 -25.28 -12.79 15.26
CA GLN A 153 -26.21 -11.83 14.67
C GLN A 153 -26.00 -10.37 15.13
N SER A 154 -24.88 -10.01 15.78
CA SER A 154 -24.79 -8.75 16.52
C SER A 154 -23.78 -7.73 16.01
N VAL A 155 -22.76 -8.11 15.24
CA VAL A 155 -21.83 -7.12 14.65
C VAL A 155 -22.42 -6.62 13.34
N ARG A 156 -23.28 -5.60 13.43
CA ARG A 156 -23.67 -4.81 12.26
C ARG A 156 -22.39 -4.28 11.62
N SER A 157 -22.00 -4.84 10.47
CA SER A 157 -21.06 -4.13 9.61
C SER A 157 -21.66 -2.75 9.33
N PRO A 158 -20.90 -1.65 9.47
CA PRO A 158 -21.41 -0.31 9.19
C PRO A 158 -22.03 -0.32 7.79
N ARG A 159 -23.33 -0.02 7.70
CA ARG A 159 -24.05 -0.07 6.42
C ARG A 159 -23.92 1.25 5.67
N SER A 160 -23.38 2.28 6.32
CA SER A 160 -23.22 3.61 5.77
C SER A 160 -21.92 4.27 6.26
N VAL A 161 -21.48 5.31 5.55
CA VAL A 161 -20.36 6.19 5.97
C VAL A 161 -20.70 6.92 7.27
N ALA A 162 -21.98 7.18 7.55
CA ALA A 162 -22.42 7.76 8.81
C ALA A 162 -22.23 6.78 9.98
N ASP A 163 -22.60 5.51 9.79
CA ASP A 163 -22.39 4.43 10.78
C ASP A 163 -20.89 4.25 11.05
N PHE A 164 -20.06 4.28 10.00
CA PHE A 164 -18.60 4.25 10.14
C PHE A 164 -18.11 5.50 10.86
N SER A 165 -18.59 6.70 10.50
CA SER A 165 -18.21 7.95 11.16
C SER A 165 -18.61 7.97 12.63
N GLU A 166 -19.75 7.39 13.02
CA GLU A 166 -20.24 7.33 14.40
C GLU A 166 -19.40 6.34 15.22
N LEU A 167 -19.13 5.15 14.67
CA LEU A 167 -18.23 4.15 15.24
C LEU A 167 -16.79 4.67 15.36
N MET A 168 -16.36 5.52 14.43
CA MET A 168 -15.06 6.18 14.48
C MET A 168 -15.10 7.35 15.49
N ARG A 169 -16.19 8.13 15.60
CA ARG A 169 -16.33 9.20 16.61
C ARG A 169 -16.29 8.66 18.03
N GLU A 170 -16.90 7.51 18.29
CA GLU A 170 -16.83 6.84 19.60
C GLU A 170 -15.41 6.36 19.95
N ARG A 171 -14.57 6.09 18.93
CA ARG A 171 -13.24 5.51 19.09
C ARG A 171 -12.07 6.48 18.95
N PHE A 172 -12.29 7.73 18.53
CA PHE A 172 -11.20 8.69 18.24
C PHE A 172 -11.39 10.07 18.86
N SER A 173 -10.29 10.66 19.31
CA SER A 173 -10.23 11.97 19.95
C SER A 173 -10.62 13.16 19.05
N SER A 174 -10.60 12.99 17.72
CA SER A 174 -11.09 14.00 16.76
C SER A 174 -11.38 13.37 15.39
N VAL A 175 -12.64 13.38 14.97
CA VAL A 175 -13.08 13.03 13.62
C VAL A 175 -13.69 14.27 12.98
N GLU A 176 -13.12 14.69 11.86
CA GLU A 176 -13.64 15.80 11.05
C GLU A 176 -14.33 15.19 9.80
N VAL A 177 -15.55 15.61 9.48
CA VAL A 177 -16.22 15.22 8.23
C VAL A 177 -16.42 16.46 7.39
N ILE A 178 -15.86 16.46 6.18
CA ILE A 178 -16.02 17.54 5.21
C ILE A 178 -16.82 17.02 4.03
N GLU A 179 -17.84 17.77 3.63
CA GLU A 179 -18.62 17.51 2.43
C GLU A 179 -18.12 18.40 1.29
N GLY A 180 -17.82 17.79 0.15
CA GLY A 180 -17.47 18.49 -1.07
C GLY A 180 -15.98 18.80 -1.24
N THR A 181 -15.52 18.64 -2.47
CA THR A 181 -14.11 18.71 -2.88
C THR A 181 -13.47 20.07 -2.61
N VAL A 182 -14.21 21.17 -2.78
CA VAL A 182 -13.70 22.54 -2.54
C VAL A 182 -13.37 22.77 -1.07
N ALA A 183 -14.26 22.36 -0.16
CA ALA A 183 -14.04 22.51 1.27
C ALA A 183 -12.86 21.64 1.73
N PHE A 184 -12.78 20.42 1.19
CA PHE A 184 -11.67 19.50 1.47
C PHE A 184 -10.31 20.09 1.08
N TYR A 185 -10.15 20.58 -0.15
CA TYR A 185 -8.86 21.15 -0.57
C TYR A 185 -8.50 22.43 0.20
N ARG A 186 -9.47 23.26 0.58
CA ARG A 186 -9.20 24.40 1.48
C ARG A 186 -8.65 23.94 2.81
N ARG A 187 -9.25 22.91 3.40
CA ARG A 187 -8.76 22.32 4.64
C ARG A 187 -7.35 21.74 4.49
N LEU A 188 -7.09 21.05 3.39
CA LEU A 188 -5.76 20.54 3.10
C LEU A 188 -4.72 21.66 2.98
N MET A 189 -5.07 22.78 2.32
CA MET A 189 -4.20 23.95 2.24
C MET A 189 -3.88 24.53 3.61
N GLU A 190 -4.85 24.62 4.52
CA GLU A 190 -4.59 25.04 5.91
C GLU A 190 -3.60 24.11 6.61
N ILE A 191 -3.71 22.80 6.40
CA ILE A 191 -2.82 21.80 7.00
C ILE A 191 -1.41 21.90 6.41
N VAL A 192 -1.28 21.91 5.08
CA VAL A 192 0.04 21.97 4.42
C VAL A 192 0.70 23.35 4.50
N SER A 193 0.00 24.37 4.96
CA SER A 193 0.60 25.68 5.23
C SER A 193 1.23 25.78 6.63
N ARG A 194 1.00 24.78 7.50
CA ARG A 194 1.59 24.73 8.84
C ARG A 194 3.08 24.40 8.76
N PRO A 195 3.98 25.24 9.30
CA PRO A 195 5.43 25.02 9.23
C PRO A 195 5.87 23.69 9.82
N GLU A 196 5.22 23.23 10.90
CA GLU A 196 5.52 21.97 11.58
C GLU A 196 5.19 20.72 10.74
N VAL A 197 4.28 20.85 9.77
CA VAL A 197 3.91 19.77 8.86
C VAL A 197 4.91 19.76 7.71
N ASP A 198 5.91 18.89 7.81
CA ASP A 198 7.02 18.81 6.86
C ASP A 198 7.06 17.47 6.10
N THR A 199 6.11 16.57 6.33
CA THR A 199 6.12 15.25 5.68
C THR A 199 4.74 14.88 5.14
N TYR A 200 4.71 14.49 3.86
CA TYR A 200 3.48 14.18 3.12
C TYR A 200 3.53 12.75 2.55
N ASP A 201 2.51 11.93 2.85
CA ASP A 201 2.25 10.63 2.20
C ASP A 201 0.88 10.68 1.50
N LEU A 202 0.84 10.55 0.17
CA LEU A 202 -0.36 10.82 -0.64
C LEU A 202 -0.74 9.64 -1.54
N THR A 203 -2.01 9.25 -1.53
CA THR A 203 -2.59 8.29 -2.50
C THR A 203 -3.57 8.98 -3.43
N TYR A 204 -3.44 8.73 -4.75
CA TYR A 204 -4.21 9.35 -5.82
C TYR A 204 -5.10 8.34 -6.56
N LEU A 205 -6.36 8.22 -6.15
CA LEU A 205 -7.40 7.37 -6.77
C LEU A 205 -8.49 8.17 -7.50
N VAL A 206 -8.31 9.46 -7.80
CA VAL A 206 -9.32 10.21 -8.58
C VAL A 206 -9.40 9.68 -10.01
N GLU A 207 -10.50 9.14 -10.53
CA GLU A 207 -10.51 8.60 -11.91
C GLU A 207 -10.10 9.65 -12.95
N ASP A 208 -10.46 10.91 -12.72
CA ASP A 208 -10.06 12.04 -13.55
C ASP A 208 -9.12 12.99 -12.76
N PRO A 209 -7.99 13.44 -13.33
CA PRO A 209 -7.24 14.57 -12.77
C PRO A 209 -8.13 15.82 -12.70
N PRO A 210 -7.76 16.83 -11.89
CA PRO A 210 -8.51 18.09 -11.80
C PRO A 210 -8.73 18.63 -13.22
N LYS A 211 -9.99 18.66 -13.66
CA LYS A 211 -10.32 19.26 -14.95
C LYS A 211 -10.24 20.77 -14.79
N PRO A 212 -9.63 21.51 -15.73
CA PRO A 212 -9.74 22.96 -15.72
C PRO A 212 -11.23 23.30 -15.64
N ALA A 213 -11.60 24.16 -14.68
CA ALA A 213 -12.97 24.61 -14.55
C ALA A 213 -13.41 25.16 -15.92
N LYS A 214 -14.44 24.55 -16.52
CA LYS A 214 -14.96 24.96 -17.84
C LYS A 214 -15.51 26.40 -17.87
N ALA A 215 -15.45 27.11 -16.75
CA ALA A 215 -15.47 28.56 -16.68
C ALA A 215 -14.42 29.01 -15.65
N ARG A 216 -13.67 30.05 -15.98
CA ARG A 216 -12.59 30.70 -15.21
C ARG A 216 -12.97 31.01 -13.75
N ALA A 217 -12.96 30.03 -12.85
CA ALA A 217 -12.74 30.32 -11.45
C ALA A 217 -11.24 30.63 -11.30
N THR A 218 -10.91 31.89 -11.06
CA THR A 218 -9.54 32.41 -10.89
C THR A 218 -8.76 31.75 -9.75
N ARG A 219 -9.36 30.83 -8.99
CA ARG A 219 -8.74 30.04 -7.91
C ARG A 219 -9.38 28.66 -7.83
N ASP A 220 -8.81 27.67 -8.51
CA ASP A 220 -9.12 26.25 -8.28
C ASP A 220 -8.36 25.78 -7.02
N PRO A 221 -9.05 25.47 -5.90
CA PRO A 221 -8.42 25.05 -4.66
C PRO A 221 -7.54 23.82 -4.81
N THR A 222 -7.85 22.95 -5.77
CA THR A 222 -7.08 21.73 -6.05
C THR A 222 -5.70 22.09 -6.60
N ARG A 223 -5.68 22.98 -7.59
CA ARG A 223 -4.44 23.50 -8.18
C ARG A 223 -3.60 24.23 -7.14
N GLU A 224 -4.24 25.08 -6.34
CA GLU A 224 -3.55 25.85 -5.30
C GLU A 224 -2.91 24.95 -4.22
N TYR A 225 -3.63 23.90 -3.79
CA TYR A 225 -3.10 22.89 -2.87
C TYR A 225 -1.85 22.19 -3.41
N PHE A 226 -1.87 21.72 -4.65
CA PHE A 226 -0.70 21.07 -5.25
C PHE A 226 0.47 22.03 -5.46
N GLU A 227 0.18 23.30 -5.78
CA GLU A 227 1.22 24.33 -5.91
C GLU A 227 1.89 24.64 -4.56
N ILE A 228 1.13 24.64 -3.45
CA ILE A 228 1.70 24.81 -2.11
C ILE A 228 2.63 23.64 -1.77
N ILE A 229 2.18 22.39 -1.95
CA ILE A 229 3.02 21.21 -1.71
C ILE A 229 4.29 21.28 -2.53
N ARG A 230 4.16 21.54 -3.83
CA ARG A 230 5.28 21.67 -4.74
C ARG A 230 6.27 22.71 -4.24
N ARG A 231 5.81 23.94 -3.96
CA ARG A 231 6.67 25.02 -3.48
C ARG A 231 7.43 24.65 -2.21
N ARG A 232 6.75 24.06 -1.21
CA ARG A 232 7.38 23.66 0.06
C ARG A 232 8.39 22.54 -0.13
N VAL A 233 8.09 21.56 -0.98
CA VAL A 233 8.99 20.46 -1.33
C VAL A 233 10.24 20.99 -2.04
N LEU A 234 10.07 21.90 -2.99
CA LEU A 234 11.19 22.54 -3.71
C LEU A 234 12.06 23.44 -2.82
N ALA A 235 11.45 24.10 -1.84
CA ALA A 235 12.16 24.91 -0.86
C ALA A 235 12.89 24.06 0.20
N GLY A 236 12.72 22.73 0.20
CA GLY A 236 13.25 21.84 1.24
C GLY A 236 12.54 21.97 2.59
N GLU A 237 11.41 22.69 2.64
CA GLU A 237 10.58 22.90 3.83
C GLU A 237 9.68 21.70 4.14
N ALA A 238 9.50 20.81 3.17
CA ALA A 238 8.74 19.59 3.32
C ALA A 238 9.29 18.46 2.45
N ARG A 239 8.95 17.22 2.80
CA ARG A 239 9.33 15.98 2.13
C ARG A 239 8.08 15.27 1.65
N LEU A 240 8.03 14.99 0.35
CA LEU A 240 7.00 14.15 -0.25
C LEU A 240 7.47 12.71 -0.26
N ARG A 241 7.07 11.95 0.78
CA ARG A 241 7.64 10.63 1.09
C ARG A 241 7.09 9.52 0.20
N ARG A 242 5.78 9.52 -0.06
CA ARG A 242 5.13 8.51 -0.90
C ARG A 242 4.06 9.12 -1.78
N ILE A 243 4.07 8.72 -3.04
CA ILE A 243 2.99 8.93 -3.99
C ILE A 243 2.53 7.57 -4.51
N VAL A 244 1.25 7.27 -4.29
CA VAL A 244 0.63 6.08 -4.87
C VAL A 244 -0.32 6.52 -5.97
N THR A 245 -0.09 6.04 -7.19
CA THR A 245 -0.96 6.30 -8.35
C THR A 245 -1.45 4.99 -8.97
N PHE A 246 -2.60 5.05 -9.64
CA PHE A 246 -3.21 3.93 -10.35
C PHE A 246 -3.17 4.21 -11.85
N ASN A 247 -3.21 3.14 -12.66
CA ASN A 247 -2.92 3.05 -14.11
C ASN A 247 -3.69 4.05 -15.03
N ASN A 248 -3.49 5.36 -14.83
CA ASN A 248 -4.09 6.45 -15.60
C ASN A 248 -2.99 7.32 -16.22
N PRO A 249 -2.91 7.42 -17.56
CA PRO A 249 -1.89 8.20 -18.25
C PRO A 249 -1.84 9.69 -17.85
N ALA A 250 -2.97 10.34 -17.57
CA ALA A 250 -3.01 11.76 -17.26
C ALA A 250 -2.42 12.06 -15.86
N LYS A 251 -2.70 11.21 -14.86
CA LYS A 251 -2.06 11.29 -13.54
C LYS A 251 -0.56 11.04 -13.61
N SER A 252 -0.18 10.01 -14.36
CA SER A 252 1.22 9.68 -14.58
C SER A 252 1.93 10.85 -15.25
N ALA A 253 1.28 11.55 -16.19
CA ALA A 253 1.86 12.73 -16.82
C ALA A 253 2.11 13.85 -15.81
N TRP A 254 1.16 14.16 -14.93
CA TRP A 254 1.39 15.14 -13.88
C TRP A 254 2.58 14.75 -12.98
N ILE A 255 2.59 13.54 -12.41
CA ILE A 255 3.69 13.09 -11.52
C ILE A 255 5.03 13.10 -12.25
N LEU A 256 5.07 12.53 -13.45
CA LEU A 256 6.31 12.32 -14.19
C LEU A 256 6.85 13.65 -14.74
N PHE A 257 6.02 14.54 -15.29
CA PHE A 257 6.52 15.82 -15.79
C PHE A 257 6.72 16.85 -14.67
N ASN A 258 5.76 17.00 -13.75
CA ASN A 258 5.81 18.06 -12.72
C ASN A 258 6.82 17.75 -11.60
N LEU A 259 6.83 16.51 -11.11
CA LEU A 259 7.72 16.13 -10.04
C LEU A 259 9.04 15.64 -10.62
N VAL A 260 9.05 14.55 -11.37
CA VAL A 260 10.33 13.96 -11.84
C VAL A 260 11.06 14.87 -12.84
N GLY A 261 10.35 15.34 -13.88
CA GLY A 261 10.97 16.02 -15.01
C GLY A 261 11.52 17.41 -14.67
N SER A 262 10.75 18.24 -13.97
CA SER A 262 11.18 19.62 -13.69
C SER A 262 12.12 19.76 -12.48
N HIS A 263 12.13 18.83 -11.51
CA HIS A 263 12.86 19.07 -10.25
C HIS A 263 13.53 17.83 -9.64
N ARG A 264 14.22 17.04 -10.46
CA ARG A 264 14.95 15.80 -10.10
C ARG A 264 15.68 15.84 -8.74
N GLU A 265 16.38 16.93 -8.45
CA GLU A 265 17.25 17.09 -7.28
C GLU A 265 16.53 16.88 -5.94
N VAL A 266 15.22 17.10 -5.92
CA VAL A 266 14.40 16.99 -4.71
C VAL A 266 13.88 15.56 -4.48
N PHE A 267 13.87 14.72 -5.53
CA PHE A 267 13.09 13.47 -5.55
C PHE A 267 13.88 12.18 -5.33
N GLU A 268 15.15 12.11 -5.76
CA GLU A 268 15.89 10.84 -5.73
C GLU A 268 16.01 10.28 -4.30
N ASP A 269 16.10 11.14 -3.28
CA ASP A 269 16.24 10.74 -1.88
C ASP A 269 14.95 10.68 -1.07
N ASN A 270 13.87 11.30 -1.55
CA ASN A 270 12.69 11.53 -0.72
C ASN A 270 11.43 10.80 -1.21
N MET A 271 11.33 10.39 -2.48
CA MET A 271 10.05 9.95 -3.05
C MET A 271 9.96 8.44 -3.35
N THR A 272 8.92 7.81 -2.83
CA THR A 272 8.50 6.45 -3.20
C THR A 272 7.31 6.53 -4.15
N LEU A 273 7.47 6.08 -5.40
CA LEU A 273 6.35 5.98 -6.35
C LEU A 273 5.89 4.53 -6.41
N ALA A 274 4.61 4.33 -6.14
CA ALA A 274 3.98 3.05 -6.33
C ALA A 274 2.91 3.14 -7.40
N THR A 275 2.98 2.21 -8.35
CA THR A 275 1.92 2.03 -9.33
C THR A 275 1.17 0.76 -9.02
N PHE A 276 -0.13 0.88 -8.84
CA PHE A 276 -1.01 -0.26 -8.64
C PHE A 276 -1.83 -0.51 -9.89
N GLU A 277 -1.83 -1.76 -10.36
CA GLU A 277 -2.82 -2.26 -11.30
C GLU A 277 -4.07 -2.64 -10.50
N ALA A 278 -5.03 -1.71 -10.38
CA ALA A 278 -6.32 -2.00 -9.74
C ALA A 278 -7.32 -2.68 -10.69
N THR A 279 -7.00 -2.79 -11.98
CA THR A 279 -7.86 -3.43 -12.98
C THR A 279 -7.64 -4.95 -12.97
N ARG A 280 -8.67 -5.69 -12.54
CA ARG A 280 -8.79 -7.11 -12.91
C ARG A 280 -9.03 -7.22 -14.42
N GLY A 281 -8.78 -8.41 -14.99
CA GLY A 281 -9.06 -8.71 -16.41
C GLY A 281 -10.51 -8.47 -16.86
N SER A 282 -11.44 -8.23 -15.92
CA SER A 282 -12.83 -7.84 -16.17
C SER A 282 -13.06 -6.34 -16.44
N GLY A 283 -12.04 -5.48 -16.28
CA GLY A 283 -12.14 -4.03 -16.50
C GLY A 283 -12.85 -3.25 -15.37
N THR A 284 -13.36 -3.93 -14.34
CA THR A 284 -13.94 -3.31 -13.15
C THR A 284 -12.92 -3.16 -12.03
N SER A 285 -12.76 -1.93 -11.51
CA SER A 285 -11.96 -1.65 -10.32
C SER A 285 -12.81 -1.96 -9.07
N ASP A 286 -12.80 -3.21 -8.62
CA ASP A 286 -13.51 -3.61 -7.38
C ASP A 286 -12.81 -3.13 -6.10
N ILE A 287 -11.71 -2.36 -6.20
CA ILE A 287 -11.01 -1.87 -5.03
C ILE A 287 -11.52 -0.46 -4.67
N LEU A 288 -12.44 -0.40 -3.71
CA LEU A 288 -12.60 0.76 -2.84
C LEU A 288 -11.34 0.87 -1.94
N VAL A 289 -10.18 1.12 -2.54
CA VAL A 289 -9.06 1.64 -1.75
C VAL A 289 -9.53 3.03 -1.35
N PRO A 290 -9.60 3.38 -0.06
CA PRO A 290 -9.81 4.77 0.27
C PRO A 290 -8.55 5.53 -0.12
N ASN A 291 -8.72 6.70 -0.74
CA ASN A 291 -7.62 7.63 -0.79
C ASN A 291 -7.22 7.99 0.62
N ILE A 292 -5.93 7.94 0.86
CA ILE A 292 -5.34 8.37 2.11
C ILE A 292 -4.35 9.49 1.79
N ALA A 293 -4.52 10.63 2.45
CA ALA A 293 -3.54 11.70 2.49
C ALA A 293 -3.11 11.91 3.94
N MET A 294 -1.82 11.76 4.22
CA MET A 294 -1.25 11.89 5.56
C MET A 294 -0.26 13.05 5.61
N TYR A 295 -0.38 13.85 6.66
CA TYR A 295 0.39 15.05 6.90
C TYR A 295 0.89 15.02 8.32
N TYR A 296 2.21 15.11 8.51
CA TYR A 296 2.81 14.97 9.83
C TYR A 296 4.17 15.65 9.91
N THR A 297 4.68 15.76 11.13
CA THR A 297 6.03 16.26 11.41
C THR A 297 7.03 15.11 11.40
N SER A 298 8.19 15.32 10.79
CA SER A 298 9.29 14.36 10.76
C SER A 298 9.90 14.15 12.15
N GLN A 299 9.71 15.10 13.08
CA GLN A 299 10.18 15.03 14.46
C GLN A 299 9.31 14.13 15.34
N ASP A 300 8.00 14.09 15.09
CA ASP A 300 7.04 13.22 15.77
C ASP A 300 6.12 12.55 14.75
N VAL A 301 6.58 11.42 14.24
CA VAL A 301 5.86 10.63 13.23
C VAL A 301 4.65 9.87 13.80
N THR A 302 4.33 10.09 15.09
CA THR A 302 3.15 9.56 15.76
C THR A 302 2.00 10.56 15.81
N ASP A 303 2.26 11.83 15.48
CA ASP A 303 1.24 12.88 15.44
C ASP A 303 1.07 13.44 14.02
N GLY A 304 -0.17 13.69 13.65
CA GLY A 304 -0.49 14.14 12.31
C GLY A 304 -1.97 14.06 11.97
N VAL A 305 -2.28 14.32 10.70
CA VAL A 305 -3.62 14.28 10.15
C VAL A 305 -3.64 13.30 8.98
N ALA A 306 -4.57 12.35 9.02
CA ALA A 306 -4.87 11.42 7.93
C ALA A 306 -6.27 11.69 7.39
N TRP A 307 -6.40 11.83 6.09
CA TRP A 307 -7.69 12.00 5.42
C TRP A 307 -8.04 10.76 4.63
N VAL A 308 -9.22 10.22 4.86
CA VAL A 308 -9.76 9.02 4.20
C VAL A 308 -10.96 9.42 3.36
N TYR A 309 -10.94 9.09 2.06
CA TYR A 309 -12.05 9.42 1.17
C TYR A 309 -12.20 8.44 0.00
N SER A 310 -13.44 8.11 -0.35
CA SER A 310 -13.78 7.33 -1.55
C SER A 310 -14.27 8.27 -2.64
N HIS A 311 -13.88 8.05 -3.90
CA HIS A 311 -14.56 8.71 -5.01
C HIS A 311 -15.94 8.09 -5.17
N GLN A 312 -16.97 8.91 -5.00
CA GLN A 312 -18.30 8.61 -5.49
C GLN A 312 -18.48 9.43 -6.77
N ALA A 313 -19.22 8.89 -7.73
CA ALA A 313 -19.43 9.52 -9.04
C ALA A 313 -20.24 10.84 -8.96
N ASP A 314 -20.77 11.18 -7.78
CA ASP A 314 -21.65 12.32 -7.53
C ASP A 314 -20.95 13.39 -6.67
N ASP A 315 -21.42 14.64 -6.79
CA ASP A 315 -20.90 15.85 -6.10
C ASP A 315 -20.91 15.80 -4.56
N HIS A 316 -21.39 14.70 -3.97
CA HIS A 316 -21.50 14.47 -2.54
C HIS A 316 -20.37 13.60 -1.99
N GLN A 317 -19.13 13.97 -2.31
CA GLN A 317 -17.97 13.28 -1.77
C GLN A 317 -17.75 13.69 -0.30
N ASN A 318 -17.75 12.68 0.58
CA ASN A 318 -17.43 12.85 1.99
C ASN A 318 -15.95 12.53 2.26
N PHE A 319 -15.31 13.42 3.00
CA PHE A 319 -13.92 13.31 3.40
C PHE A 319 -13.85 13.19 4.92
N ILE A 320 -13.20 12.14 5.41
CA ILE A 320 -13.06 11.89 6.85
C ILE A 320 -11.63 12.22 7.26
N GLY A 321 -11.47 13.29 8.05
CA GLY A 321 -10.24 13.70 8.70
C GLY A 321 -10.09 12.98 10.04
N LEU A 322 -8.93 12.36 10.23
CA LEU A 322 -8.56 11.59 11.40
C LEU A 322 -7.26 12.19 11.95
N SER A 323 -7.28 12.70 13.18
CA SER A 323 -6.09 13.23 13.85
C SER A 323 -5.95 12.75 15.29
N GLY A 324 -4.71 12.75 15.79
CA GLY A 324 -4.39 12.42 17.18
C GLY A 324 -3.28 11.37 17.32
N LYS A 325 -2.57 11.42 18.45
CA LYS A 325 -1.35 10.63 18.73
C LYS A 325 -1.56 9.11 18.76
N ALA A 326 -2.78 8.64 19.06
CA ALA A 326 -3.11 7.22 19.01
C ALA A 326 -3.60 6.77 17.61
N LEU A 327 -4.22 7.69 16.87
CA LEU A 327 -4.93 7.40 15.62
C LEU A 327 -4.02 7.47 14.40
N PHE A 328 -3.19 8.50 14.33
CA PHE A 328 -2.27 8.70 13.24
C PHE A 328 -1.30 7.52 13.04
N PRO A 329 -0.72 6.90 14.10
CA PRO A 329 0.11 5.71 13.95
C PRO A 329 -0.66 4.51 13.37
N THR A 330 -1.92 4.32 13.78
CA THR A 330 -2.77 3.24 13.25
C THR A 330 -3.05 3.44 11.76
N MET A 331 -3.44 4.65 11.36
CA MET A 331 -3.62 4.98 9.94
C MET A 331 -2.33 4.81 9.15
N ARG A 332 -1.20 5.21 9.73
CA ARG A 332 0.12 5.08 9.11
C ARG A 332 0.53 3.62 8.94
N ARG A 333 0.23 2.76 9.91
CA ARG A 333 0.42 1.31 9.82
C ARG A 333 -0.46 0.69 8.73
N LEU A 334 -1.76 1.00 8.71
CA LEU A 334 -2.68 0.54 7.66
C LEU A 334 -2.19 0.96 6.27
N TYR A 335 -1.83 2.23 6.12
CA TYR A 335 -1.24 2.78 4.91
C TYR A 335 0.05 2.06 4.53
N ALA A 336 0.97 1.86 5.47
CA ALA A 336 2.22 1.14 5.23
C ALA A 336 2.00 -0.31 4.83
N ASN A 337 1.00 -0.99 5.40
CA ASN A 337 0.67 -2.38 5.10
C ASN A 337 0.03 -2.54 3.72
N TRP A 338 -0.95 -1.70 3.37
CA TRP A 338 -1.57 -1.70 2.04
C TRP A 338 -0.56 -1.37 0.93
N PHE A 339 0.39 -0.50 1.24
CA PHE A 339 1.39 0.01 0.31
C PHE A 339 2.80 -0.53 0.65
N LYS A 340 2.91 -1.76 1.15
CA LYS A 340 4.17 -2.34 1.59
C LYS A 340 5.07 -2.78 0.43
N SER A 341 4.48 -3.13 -0.71
CA SER A 341 5.20 -3.47 -1.94
C SER A 341 5.73 -2.25 -2.70
N CYS A 342 5.59 -1.06 -2.12
CA CYS A 342 5.97 0.18 -2.78
C CYS A 342 7.48 0.32 -2.85
N ASP A 343 7.92 0.66 -4.04
CA ASP A 343 9.30 0.61 -4.47
C ASP A 343 9.86 2.04 -4.51
N ARG A 344 11.08 2.28 -4.02
CA ARG A 344 11.73 3.61 -4.14
C ARG A 344 11.74 4.01 -5.61
N LEU A 345 11.36 5.26 -5.92
CA LEU A 345 11.42 5.75 -7.29
C LEU A 345 12.88 6.05 -7.65
N THR A 346 13.46 5.24 -8.52
CA THR A 346 14.75 5.51 -9.16
C THR A 346 14.52 6.09 -10.56
N GLU A 347 15.54 6.71 -11.17
CA GLU A 347 15.49 7.10 -12.59
C GLU A 347 15.02 5.93 -13.48
N ALA A 348 15.60 4.75 -13.29
CA ALA A 348 15.25 3.54 -14.06
C ALA A 348 13.76 3.19 -13.93
N ARG A 349 13.21 3.29 -12.70
CA ARG A 349 11.80 3.05 -12.46
C ARG A 349 10.92 4.15 -13.03
N ALA A 350 11.36 5.41 -12.97
CA ALA A 350 10.66 6.53 -13.58
C ALA A 350 10.56 6.35 -15.11
N VAL A 351 11.67 5.95 -15.76
CA VAL A 351 11.72 5.62 -17.19
C VAL A 351 10.84 4.43 -17.53
N SER A 352 10.91 3.36 -16.73
CA SER A 352 10.07 2.18 -16.91
C SER A 352 8.59 2.54 -16.84
N GLN A 353 8.19 3.35 -15.86
CA GLN A 353 6.81 3.83 -15.73
C GLN A 353 6.41 4.75 -16.86
N PHE A 354 7.25 5.72 -17.22
CA PHE A 354 7.01 6.59 -18.36
C PHE A 354 6.78 5.77 -19.64
N SER A 355 7.65 4.81 -19.89
CA SER A 355 7.57 3.91 -21.05
C SER A 355 6.32 3.04 -21.03
N ARG A 356 5.90 2.58 -19.85
CA ARG A 356 4.67 1.81 -19.67
C ARG A 356 3.42 2.61 -20.04
N PHE A 357 3.35 3.88 -19.65
CA PHE A 357 2.17 4.73 -19.88
C PHE A 357 2.14 5.35 -21.28
N PHE A 358 3.30 5.72 -21.80
CA PHE A 358 3.40 6.55 -23.00
C PHE A 358 4.15 5.88 -24.15
N GLY A 359 4.64 4.64 -23.94
CA GLY A 359 5.47 3.92 -24.89
C GLY A 359 6.95 4.32 -24.81
N HIS A 360 7.80 3.57 -25.50
CA HIS A 360 9.23 3.88 -25.63
C HIS A 360 9.44 5.04 -26.60
N LEU A 361 9.27 6.26 -26.11
CA LEU A 361 9.46 7.48 -26.88
C LEU A 361 10.96 7.78 -27.07
N ARG A 362 11.32 8.26 -28.26
CA ARG A 362 12.69 8.71 -28.57
C ARG A 362 12.68 10.11 -29.14
N GLY A 363 13.62 10.92 -28.69
CA GLY A 363 13.78 12.30 -29.14
C GLY A 363 12.68 13.26 -28.66
N GLU A 364 13.02 14.54 -28.72
CA GLU A 364 12.19 15.64 -28.24
C GLU A 364 10.77 15.70 -28.82
N PRO A 365 10.53 15.50 -30.14
CA PRO A 365 9.19 15.64 -30.70
C PRO A 365 8.17 14.69 -30.06
N ASN A 366 8.57 13.46 -29.75
CA ASN A 366 7.68 12.45 -29.18
C ASN A 366 7.37 12.72 -27.70
N VAL A 367 8.40 13.09 -26.91
CA VAL A 367 8.22 13.47 -25.50
C VAL A 367 7.35 14.72 -25.39
N ARG A 368 7.62 15.73 -26.24
CA ARG A 368 6.82 16.97 -26.32
C ARG A 368 5.37 16.69 -26.69
N ALA A 369 5.11 15.81 -27.66
CA ALA A 369 3.73 15.46 -28.05
C ALA A 369 2.93 14.89 -26.87
N VAL A 370 3.56 14.07 -26.03
CA VAL A 370 2.92 13.56 -24.80
C VAL A 370 2.74 14.68 -23.77
N ALA A 371 3.75 15.52 -23.56
CA ALA A 371 3.65 16.65 -22.65
C ALA A 371 2.50 17.60 -23.03
N GLU A 372 2.41 17.97 -24.31
CA GLU A 372 1.36 18.86 -24.84
C GLU A 372 -0.03 18.22 -24.74
N LYS A 373 -0.15 16.90 -24.99
CA LYS A 373 -1.40 16.15 -24.82
C LYS A 373 -1.95 16.27 -23.38
N TYR A 374 -1.07 16.38 -22.39
CA TYR A 374 -1.42 16.45 -20.97
C TYR A 374 -1.12 17.82 -20.34
N ARG A 375 -0.97 18.88 -21.14
CA ARG A 375 -0.56 20.21 -20.68
C ARG A 375 -1.44 20.75 -19.54
N ASP A 376 -2.76 20.58 -19.68
CA ASP A 376 -3.75 21.07 -18.71
C ASP A 376 -3.65 20.41 -17.34
N VAL A 377 -3.05 19.21 -17.26
CA VAL A 377 -2.89 18.48 -16.00
C VAL A 377 -1.46 18.52 -15.47
N ILE A 378 -0.46 18.85 -16.30
CA ILE A 378 0.94 18.98 -15.88
C ILE A 378 1.15 20.22 -15.02
N LEU A 379 0.38 21.30 -15.23
CA LEU A 379 0.37 22.51 -14.39
C LEU A 379 1.74 23.18 -14.20
N LEU A 380 2.66 23.04 -15.16
CA LEU A 380 3.96 23.68 -15.14
C LEU A 380 3.92 25.04 -15.85
N GLU A 381 4.69 26.00 -15.35
CA GLU A 381 4.95 27.24 -16.08
C GLU A 381 5.77 26.96 -17.34
N PRO A 382 5.71 27.79 -18.39
CA PRO A 382 6.32 27.50 -19.69
C PRO A 382 7.80 27.10 -19.62
N GLU A 383 8.61 27.81 -18.83
CA GLU A 383 10.04 27.50 -18.70
C GLU A 383 10.27 26.14 -18.02
N GLU A 384 9.46 25.81 -17.02
CA GLU A 384 9.56 24.56 -16.27
C GLU A 384 9.10 23.37 -17.10
N PHE A 385 8.06 23.59 -17.91
CA PHE A 385 7.57 22.63 -18.88
C PHE A 385 8.66 22.28 -19.91
N GLU A 386 9.37 23.28 -20.43
CA GLU A 386 10.50 23.07 -21.34
C GLU A 386 11.67 22.32 -20.67
N ARG A 387 12.00 22.69 -19.42
CA ARG A 387 13.02 21.95 -18.65
C ARG A 387 12.63 20.48 -18.44
N SER A 388 11.36 20.25 -18.10
CA SER A 388 10.83 18.90 -17.89
C SER A 388 10.88 18.04 -19.14
N ILE A 389 10.51 18.60 -20.30
CA ILE A 389 10.64 17.92 -21.60
C ILE A 389 12.11 17.56 -21.86
N LYS A 390 13.03 18.51 -21.74
CA LYS A 390 14.47 18.27 -21.96
C LYS A 390 15.03 17.20 -21.03
N HIS A 391 14.60 17.21 -19.77
CA HIS A 391 15.00 16.19 -18.80
C HIS A 391 14.56 14.80 -19.26
N TRP A 392 13.29 14.63 -19.61
CA TRP A 392 12.77 13.35 -20.09
C TRP A 392 13.43 12.88 -21.38
N VAL A 393 13.73 13.79 -22.31
CA VAL A 393 14.50 13.46 -23.53
C VAL A 393 15.86 12.88 -23.16
N GLY A 394 16.63 13.59 -22.32
CA GLY A 394 17.96 13.13 -21.91
C GLY A 394 17.92 11.82 -21.11
N LEU A 395 16.89 11.61 -20.31
CA LEU A 395 16.72 10.39 -19.52
C LEU A 395 16.36 9.19 -20.41
N MET A 396 15.40 9.35 -21.31
CA MET A 396 14.99 8.30 -22.24
C MET A 396 16.13 7.90 -23.18
N ASP A 397 16.89 8.88 -23.70
CA ASP A 397 18.02 8.60 -24.60
C ASP A 397 19.13 7.81 -23.88
N ARG A 398 19.40 8.12 -22.60
CA ARG A 398 20.38 7.40 -21.78
C ARG A 398 20.00 5.93 -21.58
N TYR A 399 18.79 5.66 -21.12
CA TYR A 399 18.33 4.30 -20.82
C TYR A 399 18.18 3.44 -22.08
N VAL A 400 17.79 4.04 -23.21
CA VAL A 400 17.79 3.35 -24.51
C VAL A 400 19.20 2.95 -24.94
N ALA A 401 20.22 3.74 -24.63
CA ALA A 401 21.61 3.38 -24.94
C ALA A 401 22.08 2.22 -24.04
N GLU A 402 21.78 2.27 -22.74
CA GLU A 402 22.15 1.23 -21.77
C GLU A 402 21.50 -0.13 -22.10
N GLU A 403 20.21 -0.16 -22.47
CA GLU A 403 19.53 -1.39 -22.91
C GLU A 403 20.21 -2.02 -24.13
N ARG A 404 20.68 -1.20 -25.08
CA ARG A 404 21.38 -1.69 -26.29
C ARG A 404 22.72 -2.32 -25.93
N ASP A 405 23.46 -1.72 -25.00
CA ASP A 405 24.75 -2.23 -24.58
C ASP A 405 24.59 -3.53 -23.78
N GLU A 406 23.60 -3.62 -22.88
CA GLU A 406 23.25 -4.88 -22.22
C GLU A 406 22.88 -5.99 -23.20
N HIS A 407 22.07 -5.68 -24.22
CA HIS A 407 21.69 -6.65 -25.24
C HIS A 407 22.88 -7.11 -26.09
N ARG A 408 23.81 -6.19 -26.42
CA ARG A 408 25.06 -6.51 -27.13
C ARG A 408 25.97 -7.39 -26.28
N ASP A 409 26.12 -7.09 -25.00
CA ASP A 409 26.93 -7.87 -24.07
C ASP A 409 26.35 -9.27 -23.84
N ARG A 410 25.03 -9.39 -23.71
CA ARG A 410 24.35 -10.69 -23.64
C ARG A 410 24.55 -11.51 -24.91
N ALA A 411 24.45 -10.88 -26.09
CA ALA A 411 24.70 -11.54 -27.37
C ALA A 411 26.17 -11.95 -27.56
N ALA A 412 27.12 -11.13 -27.08
CA ALA A 412 28.53 -11.45 -27.11
C ALA A 412 28.86 -12.64 -26.20
N ARG A 413 28.28 -12.69 -24.99
CA ARG A 413 28.44 -13.79 -24.03
C ARG A 413 27.80 -15.09 -24.53
N SER A 414 26.63 -15.03 -25.18
CA SER A 414 26.01 -16.21 -25.77
C SER A 414 26.83 -16.77 -26.93
N ASN A 415 27.44 -15.89 -27.75
CA ASN A 415 28.31 -16.32 -28.86
C ASN A 415 29.67 -16.85 -28.38
N SER A 416 30.22 -16.36 -27.27
CA SER A 416 31.45 -16.93 -26.69
C SER A 416 31.21 -18.31 -26.05
N ALA A 417 30.03 -18.55 -25.48
CA ALA A 417 29.66 -19.86 -24.93
C ALA A 417 29.39 -20.92 -26.01
N ALA A 418 29.05 -20.49 -27.22
CA ALA A 418 28.76 -21.38 -28.36
C ALA A 418 30.00 -21.80 -29.17
N ARG A 419 31.21 -21.33 -28.83
CA ARG A 419 32.45 -21.85 -29.43
C ARG A 419 32.78 -23.20 -28.78
N PRO A 420 32.71 -24.34 -29.51
CA PRO A 420 33.14 -25.62 -28.98
C PRO A 420 34.61 -25.51 -28.61
N SER A 421 35.00 -26.03 -27.45
CA SER A 421 36.42 -26.17 -27.10
C SER A 421 37.11 -27.01 -28.18
N SER A 422 37.80 -26.32 -29.09
CA SER A 422 38.57 -26.93 -30.15
C SER A 422 39.64 -27.82 -29.53
N GLY A 423 39.49 -29.13 -29.78
CA GLY A 423 40.56 -30.12 -29.90
C GLY A 423 41.60 -30.14 -28.78
N LYS A 424 41.50 -31.11 -27.88
CA LYS A 424 42.73 -31.69 -27.31
C LYS A 424 43.62 -32.13 -28.48
N PRO A 425 44.89 -31.71 -28.56
CA PRO A 425 45.80 -32.26 -29.55
C PRO A 425 45.98 -33.77 -29.26
N PRO A 426 46.14 -34.61 -30.29
CA PRO A 426 46.44 -36.02 -30.09
C PRO A 426 47.78 -36.14 -29.36
N GLN A 427 47.79 -36.91 -28.28
CA GLN A 427 49.01 -37.32 -27.61
C GLN A 427 49.61 -38.47 -28.44
N GLU A 428 50.84 -38.26 -28.93
CA GLU A 428 51.73 -39.33 -29.41
C GLU A 428 52.50 -39.95 -28.25
#